data_AF-G8PMD5-F1
#
_entry.id   AF-G8PMD5-F1
#
_cell.length_a   1.000
_cell.length_b   1.000
_cell.length_c   1.000
_cell.angle_alpha   90.00
_cell.angle_beta   90.00
_cell.angle_gamma   90.00
#
_symmetry.space_group_name_H-M   'P 1'
#
loop_
_entity.id
_entity.type
_entity.pdbx_description
1 polymer ?
#
loop_
_entity_poly.entity_id
_entity_poly.type
_entity_poly.pdbx_seq_one_letter_code
_entity_poly.pdbx_strand_id
1 'polypeptide(L)'
;MQALKELLRTIISYSKWRTIFALILIAASLYYGWQWVWGALFLLWTFRAWRTNSVYVVETLARDDHPFLFWIIIILWATLSLYLIFADLIMMLGGVPHVYS
;
A
#
# COMPACT_ATOMS: atom_id res chain seq x y z
N MET A 1 2.80 0.01 34.68
CA MET A 1 4.03 0.25 33.89
C MET A 1 4.68 -1.00 33.30
N GLN A 2 4.73 -2.15 33.99
CA GLN A 2 5.36 -3.39 33.45
C GLN A 2 4.66 -3.97 32.22
N ALA A 3 3.32 -4.03 32.23
CA ALA A 3 2.53 -4.52 31.10
C ALA A 3 2.81 -3.73 29.80
N LEU A 4 2.93 -2.40 29.89
CA LEU A 4 3.25 -1.54 28.75
C LEU A 4 4.65 -1.85 28.17
N LYS A 5 5.64 -2.11 29.03
CA LYS A 5 7.01 -2.43 28.59
C LYS A 5 7.08 -3.79 27.90
N GLU A 6 6.34 -4.79 28.38
CA GLU A 6 6.21 -6.10 27.73
C GLU A 6 5.47 -5.99 26.39
N LEU A 7 4.42 -5.16 26.33
CA LEU A 7 3.68 -4.86 25.10
C LEU A 7 4.57 -4.17 24.06
N LEU A 8 5.32 -3.15 24.48
CA LEU A 8 6.31 -2.46 23.64
C LEU A 8 7.42 -3.41 23.19
N ARG A 9 7.93 -4.31 24.04
CA ARG A 9 8.96 -5.28 23.67
C ARG A 9 8.43 -6.34 22.68
N THR A 10 7.17 -6.74 22.81
CA THR A 10 6.51 -7.68 21.89
C THR A 10 6.25 -7.03 20.53
N ILE A 11 5.79 -5.79 20.51
CA ILE A 11 5.62 -4.99 19.29
C ILE A 11 6.99 -4.74 18.64
N ILE A 12 7.99 -4.34 19.43
CA ILE A 12 9.38 -4.13 19.01
C ILE A 12 10.12 -5.47 19.07
N SER A 13 9.52 -6.52 18.48
CA SER A 13 10.30 -7.68 18.06
C SER A 13 11.13 -7.26 16.86
N TYR A 14 12.46 -7.28 16.99
CA TYR A 14 13.43 -6.88 15.94
C TYR A 14 13.19 -7.57 14.59
N SER A 15 12.43 -8.68 14.57
CA SER A 15 12.09 -9.46 13.38
C SER A 15 11.06 -8.80 12.44
N LYS A 16 10.14 -7.94 12.96
CA LYS A 16 9.02 -7.38 12.18
C LYS A 16 9.08 -5.87 11.94
N TRP A 17 10.25 -5.25 12.12
CA TRP A 17 10.42 -3.79 11.97
C TRP A 17 9.93 -3.25 10.62
N ARG A 18 10.07 -4.02 9.53
CA ARG A 18 9.59 -3.63 8.19
C ARG A 18 8.09 -3.43 8.16
N THR A 19 7.34 -4.30 8.84
CA THR A 19 5.88 -4.21 8.94
C THR A 19 5.48 -3.01 9.81
N ILE A 20 6.18 -2.79 10.93
CA ILE A 20 5.94 -1.64 11.80
C ILE A 20 6.18 -0.34 11.03
N PHE A 21 7.27 -0.26 10.28
CA PHE A 21 7.58 0.89 9.43
C PHE A 21 6.51 1.11 8.37
N ALA A 22 6.06 0.05 7.68
CA ALA A 22 4.98 0.15 6.71
C ALA A 22 3.66 0.64 7.33
N LEU A 23 3.31 0.18 8.55
CA LEU A 23 2.12 0.63 9.27
C LEU A 23 2.22 2.12 9.67
N ILE A 24 3.38 2.56 10.16
CA ILE A 24 3.63 3.97 10.46
C ILE A 24 3.51 4.82 9.19
N LEU A 25 4.07 4.34 8.08
CA LEU A 25 4.00 5.05 6.79
C LEU A 25 2.55 5.15 6.28
N ILE A 26 1.75 4.10 6.44
CA ILE A 26 0.31 4.11 6.13
C ILE A 26 -0.45 5.08 7.04
N ALA A 27 -0.15 5.08 8.35
CA ALA A 27 -0.80 6.01 9.27
C ALA A 27 -0.46 7.48 8.93
N ALA A 28 0.80 7.74 8.60
CA ALA A 28 1.25 9.07 8.14
C ALA A 28 0.58 9.45 6.82
N SER A 29 0.43 8.51 5.87
CA SER A 29 -0.20 8.79 4.59
C SER A 29 -1.68 9.17 4.73
N LEU A 30 -2.40 8.54 5.65
CA LEU A 30 -3.78 8.93 5.98
C LEU A 30 -3.87 10.32 6.60
N TYR A 31 -2.93 10.66 7.50
CA TYR A 31 -2.94 11.95 8.19
C TYR A 31 -2.59 13.11 7.24
N TYR A 32 -1.60 12.95 6.38
CA TYR A 32 -1.14 13.98 5.44
C TYR A 32 -1.81 13.92 4.07
N GLY A 33 -2.67 12.94 3.83
CA GLY A 33 -3.34 12.73 2.55
C GLY A 33 -2.44 12.23 1.42
N TRP A 34 -1.27 11.64 1.72
CA TRP A 34 -0.30 11.16 0.73
C TRP A 34 -0.84 9.94 -0.04
N GLN A 35 -1.36 10.17 -1.24
CA GLN A 35 -1.88 9.12 -2.10
C GLN A 35 -0.76 8.28 -2.73
N TRP A 36 0.41 8.88 -2.97
CA TRP A 36 1.56 8.20 -3.57
C TRP A 36 2.03 6.99 -2.74
N VAL A 37 1.87 7.03 -1.42
CA VAL A 37 2.20 5.90 -0.52
C VAL A 37 1.30 4.71 -0.81
N TRP A 38 0.00 4.94 -0.97
CA TRP A 38 -0.95 3.91 -1.35
C TRP A 38 -0.64 3.36 -2.74
N GLY A 39 -0.28 4.24 -3.68
CA GLY A 39 0.17 3.83 -5.00
C GLY A 39 1.39 2.91 -4.93
N ALA A 40 2.42 3.24 -4.15
CA ALA A 40 3.60 2.41 -3.96
C ALA A 40 3.26 1.04 -3.35
N LEU A 41 2.31 0.98 -2.41
CA LEU A 41 1.84 -0.28 -1.81
C LEU A 41 1.12 -1.16 -2.83
N PHE A 42 0.24 -0.60 -3.66
CA PHE A 42 -0.42 -1.35 -4.74
C PHE A 42 0.59 -1.93 -5.74
N LEU A 43 1.64 -1.18 -6.09
CA LEU A 43 2.73 -1.68 -6.93
C LEU A 43 3.47 -2.84 -6.26
N LEU A 44 3.81 -2.69 -4.98
CA LEU A 44 4.47 -3.75 -4.21
C LEU A 44 3.61 -5.01 -4.14
N TRP A 45 2.30 -4.88 -3.91
CA TRP A 45 1.37 -6.00 -3.89
C TRP A 45 1.24 -6.66 -5.26
N THR A 46 1.15 -5.86 -6.33
CA THR A 46 1.14 -6.37 -7.72
C THR A 46 2.39 -7.19 -8.02
N PHE A 47 3.56 -6.66 -7.67
CA PHE A 47 4.83 -7.36 -7.85
C PHE A 47 4.91 -8.67 -7.05
N ARG A 48 4.41 -8.67 -5.81
CA ARG A 48 4.35 -9.87 -4.96
C ARG A 48 3.40 -10.91 -5.55
N ALA A 49 2.20 -10.51 -5.94
CA ALA A 49 1.21 -11.38 -6.55
C ALA A 49 1.73 -12.00 -7.86
N TRP A 50 2.46 -11.24 -8.67
CA TRP A 50 3.14 -11.76 -9.85
C TRP A 50 4.17 -12.84 -9.49
N ARG A 51 5.00 -12.60 -8.48
CA ARG A 51 6.05 -13.55 -8.03
C ARG A 51 5.47 -14.83 -7.43
N THR A 52 4.35 -14.75 -6.72
CA THR A 52 3.72 -15.90 -6.06
C THR A 52 2.67 -16.60 -6.92
N ASN A 53 2.30 -16.02 -8.08
CA ASN A 53 1.16 -16.44 -8.91
C ASN A 53 -0.14 -16.59 -8.10
N SER A 54 -0.25 -15.85 -7.00
CA SER A 54 -1.40 -15.89 -6.10
C SER A 54 -1.63 -14.52 -5.49
N VAL A 55 -2.89 -14.15 -5.36
CA VAL A 55 -3.30 -12.86 -4.79
C VAL A 55 -4.41 -13.08 -3.79
N TYR A 56 -4.40 -12.31 -2.71
CA TYR A 56 -5.49 -12.29 -1.74
C TYR A 56 -6.20 -10.94 -1.84
N VAL A 57 -7.50 -10.98 -2.12
CA VAL A 57 -8.36 -9.78 -2.10
C VAL A 57 -9.45 -9.95 -1.05
N VAL A 58 -10.38 -10.88 -1.28
CA VAL A 58 -11.35 -11.37 -0.29
C VAL A 58 -11.05 -12.83 0.05
N GLU A 59 -10.65 -13.58 -0.97
CA GLU A 59 -10.13 -14.94 -0.88
C GLU A 59 -8.80 -15.04 -1.63
N THR A 60 -8.10 -16.16 -1.45
CA THR A 60 -6.87 -16.44 -2.18
C THR A 60 -7.22 -16.94 -3.58
N LEU A 61 -6.80 -16.19 -4.60
CA LEU A 61 -6.93 -16.56 -6.00
C LEU A 61 -5.55 -16.94 -6.54
N ALA A 62 -5.41 -18.19 -6.98
CA ALA A 62 -4.26 -18.64 -7.73
C ALA A 62 -4.48 -18.38 -9.24
N ARG A 63 -3.41 -18.01 -9.93
CA ARG A 63 -3.43 -17.80 -11.38
C ARG A 63 -3.83 -19.06 -12.15
N ASP A 64 -3.46 -20.24 -11.65
CA ASP A 64 -3.69 -21.50 -12.33
C ASP A 64 -5.17 -21.93 -12.27
N ASP A 65 -5.87 -21.63 -11.17
CA ASP A 65 -7.29 -21.95 -11.00
C ASP A 65 -8.20 -20.89 -11.65
N HIS A 66 -7.86 -19.60 -11.48
CA HIS A 66 -8.69 -18.47 -11.92
C HIS A 66 -7.88 -17.41 -12.66
N PRO A 67 -7.34 -17.71 -13.86
CA PRO A 67 -6.40 -16.84 -14.57
C PRO A 67 -7.00 -15.48 -14.94
N PHE A 68 -8.26 -15.44 -15.37
CA PHE A 68 -8.93 -14.19 -15.75
C PHE A 68 -9.08 -13.23 -14.57
N LEU A 69 -9.57 -13.71 -13.42
CA LEU A 69 -9.74 -12.90 -12.21
C LEU A 69 -8.38 -12.41 -11.69
N PHE A 70 -7.36 -13.28 -11.70
CA PHE A 70 -6.00 -12.91 -11.34
C PHE A 70 -5.49 -11.72 -12.17
N TRP A 71 -5.59 -11.79 -13.51
CA TRP A 71 -5.13 -10.70 -14.37
C TRP A 71 -5.94 -9.41 -14.21
N ILE A 72 -7.26 -9.50 -14.00
CA ILE A 72 -8.09 -8.33 -13.69
C ILE A 72 -7.57 -7.63 -12.44
N ILE A 73 -7.27 -8.37 -11.37
CA ILE A 73 -6.74 -7.81 -10.12
C ILE A 73 -5.38 -7.15 -10.34
N ILE A 74 -4.47 -7.81 -11.07
CA ILE A 74 -3.15 -7.28 -11.40
C ILE A 74 -3.25 -5.96 -12.19
N ILE A 75 -4.09 -5.92 -13.23
CA ILE A 75 -4.30 -4.72 -14.05
C ILE A 75 -4.93 -3.60 -13.21
N LEU A 76 -5.93 -3.94 -12.39
CA LEU A 76 -6.58 -2.98 -11.51
C LEU A 76 -5.60 -2.36 -10.52
N TRP A 77 -4.79 -3.17 -9.83
CA TRP A 77 -3.79 -2.68 -8.88
C TRP A 77 -2.68 -1.89 -9.56
N ALA A 78 -2.23 -2.30 -10.73
CA ALA A 78 -1.25 -1.52 -11.52
C ALA A 78 -1.82 -0.16 -11.92
N THR A 79 -3.07 -0.13 -12.41
CA THR A 79 -3.74 1.12 -12.83
C THR A 79 -3.99 2.05 -11.64
N LEU A 80 -4.49 1.52 -10.53
CA LEU A 80 -4.67 2.28 -9.28
C LEU A 80 -3.36 2.84 -8.76
N SER A 81 -2.29 2.06 -8.84
CA SER A 81 -0.98 2.52 -8.40
C SER A 81 -0.50 3.73 -9.20
N LEU A 82 -0.56 3.64 -10.53
CA LEU A 82 -0.20 4.75 -11.40
C LEU A 82 -1.08 5.97 -11.12
N TYR A 83 -2.39 5.78 -11.04
CA TYR A 83 -3.34 6.87 -10.76
C TYR A 83 -2.99 7.62 -9.46
N LEU A 84 -2.76 6.90 -8.36
CA LEU A 84 -2.47 7.50 -7.06
C LEU A 84 -1.12 8.22 -7.02
N ILE A 85 -0.10 7.68 -7.69
CA ILE A 85 1.21 8.34 -7.80
C ILE A 85 1.10 9.59 -8.67
N PHE A 86 0.39 9.52 -9.79
CA PHE A 86 0.19 10.67 -10.67
C PHE A 86 -0.68 11.75 -10.04
N ALA A 87 -1.67 11.40 -9.22
CA ALA A 87 -2.51 12.39 -8.53
C ALA A 87 -1.65 13.34 -7.68
N ASP A 88 -0.78 12.80 -6.84
CA ASP A 88 0.12 13.62 -6.02
C ASP A 88 1.19 14.33 -6.86
N LEU A 89 1.69 13.69 -7.92
CA LEU A 89 2.64 14.33 -8.84
C LEU A 89 2.02 15.53 -9.56
N ILE A 90 0.77 15.42 -10.02
CA ILE A 90 0.02 16.50 -10.65
C ILE A 90 -0.24 17.61 -9.63
N MET A 91 -0.60 17.29 -8.39
CA MET A 91 -0.74 18.31 -7.33
C MET A 91 0.58 19.04 -7.07
N MET A 92 1.70 18.32 -7.07
CA MET A 92 3.03 18.88 -6.82
C MET A 92 3.58 19.71 -8.00
N LEU A 93 3.35 19.27 -9.25
CA LEU A 93 3.79 19.96 -10.46
C LEU A 93 2.83 21.09 -10.88
N GLY A 94 1.55 20.92 -10.62
CA GLY A 94 0.47 21.82 -11.02
C GLY A 94 0.24 22.99 -10.07
N GLY A 95 1.10 23.14 -9.04
CA GLY A 95 1.14 24.25 -8.08
C GLY A 95 -0.21 24.90 -7.86
N VAL A 96 -1.00 24.37 -6.92
CA VAL A 96 -2.36 24.82 -6.56
C VAL A 96 -2.59 26.28 -6.99
N PRO A 97 -3.37 26.60 -8.04
CA PRO A 97 -3.94 27.93 -8.08
C PRO A 97 -4.76 28.00 -6.80
N HIS A 98 -4.36 28.88 -5.89
CA HIS A 98 -5.12 29.19 -4.68
C HIS A 98 -6.51 29.69 -5.12
N VAL A 99 -7.43 28.76 -5.39
CA VAL A 99 -8.85 29.04 -5.65
C VAL A 99 -9.60 28.75 -4.36
N TYR A 100 -9.14 29.34 -3.28
CA TYR A 100 -9.92 29.65 -2.08
C TYR A 100 -9.28 30.91 -1.48
N SER A 101 -9.65 32.05 -2.05
CA SER A 101 -9.66 33.37 -1.39
C SER A 101 -10.90 33.46 -0.49
#